data_AF-A0A3D3XC02-F1
#
_entry.id   AF-A0A3D3XC02-F1
#
_cell.length_a   1.000
_cell.length_b   1.000
_cell.length_c   1.000
_cell.angle_alpha   90.00
_cell.angle_beta   90.00
_cell.angle_gamma   90.00
#
_symmetry.space_group_name_H-M   'P 1'
#
loop_
_entity.id
_entity.type
_entity.pdbx_description
1 polymer ?
#
loop_
_entity_poly.entity_id
_entity_poly.type
_entity_poly.pdbx_seq_one_letter_code
_entity_poly.pdbx_strand_id
1 'polypeptide(L)'
;MKLAPEAQLYLQLRASLNLHDLRTLNPDEGRRISEETSRRWQLSNLPAVESVEQRSCDGPNGPVSLRIYRPTGSPNERLPGLVFYHGGGWVLGSLDGVDGLCRTLCQEAQLVVISVDYRLAPEHQFPTGVEDCWVATC
;
A
#
# COMPACT_ATOMS: atom_id res chain seq x y z
N MET A 1 3.12 3.83 31.03
CA MET A 1 2.26 2.83 30.35
C MET A 1 3.18 1.74 29.80
N LYS A 2 2.87 0.45 29.96
CA LYS A 2 3.67 -0.64 29.36
C LYS A 2 3.18 -0.91 27.94
N LEU A 3 4.08 -1.29 27.02
CA LEU A 3 3.73 -1.73 25.67
C LEU A 3 2.89 -3.02 25.73
N ALA A 4 1.99 -3.22 24.77
CA ALA A 4 1.26 -4.48 24.62
C ALA A 4 2.24 -5.65 24.37
N PRO A 5 1.97 -6.87 24.87
CA PRO A 5 2.85 -8.03 24.69
C PRO A 5 3.21 -8.32 23.23
N GLU A 6 2.26 -8.15 22.31
CA GLU A 6 2.43 -8.38 20.87
C GLU A 6 3.41 -7.36 20.27
N ALA A 7 3.33 -6.10 20.69
CA ALA A 7 4.26 -5.06 20.27
C ALA A 7 5.68 -5.32 20.80
N GLN A 8 5.81 -5.83 22.03
CA GLN A 8 7.10 -6.23 22.59
C GLN A 8 7.71 -7.39 21.80
N LEU A 9 6.91 -8.42 21.49
CA LEU A 9 7.35 -9.57 20.69
C LEU A 9 7.78 -9.14 19.28
N TYR A 10 7.02 -8.25 18.64
CA TYR A 10 7.38 -7.70 17.34
C TYR A 10 8.74 -6.98 17.36
N LEU A 11 8.99 -6.15 18.38
CA LEU A 11 10.28 -5.46 18.53
C LEU A 11 11.44 -6.44 18.77
N GLN A 12 11.23 -7.49 19.58
CA GLN A 12 12.22 -8.55 19.79
C GLN A 12 12.53 -9.30 18.49
N LEU A 13 11.49 -9.67 17.72
CA LEU A 13 11.64 -10.32 16.43
C LEU A 13 12.40 -9.42 15.44
N ARG A 14 12.03 -8.14 15.33
CA ARG A 14 12.77 -7.17 14.49
C ARG A 14 14.24 -7.08 14.86
N ALA A 15 14.57 -7.06 16.16
CA ALA A 15 15.94 -7.02 16.64
C ALA A 15 16.72 -8.30 16.27
N SER A 16 16.06 -9.47 16.32
CA SER A 16 16.68 -10.75 15.93
C SER A 16 16.88 -10.93 14.43
N LEU A 17 16.05 -10.29 13.59
CA LEU A 17 16.06 -10.45 12.14
C LEU A 17 17.16 -9.63 11.44
N ASN A 18 17.96 -8.87 12.18
CA ASN A 18 19.02 -8.00 11.68
C ASN A 18 18.57 -7.18 10.45
N LEU A 19 17.37 -6.59 10.54
CA LEU A 19 16.79 -5.81 9.44
C LEU A 19 17.68 -4.59 9.17
N HIS A 20 17.91 -4.27 7.90
CA HIS A 20 18.69 -3.10 7.50
C HIS A 20 18.04 -1.82 8.01
N ASP A 21 18.85 -0.91 8.52
CA ASP A 21 18.41 0.45 8.82
C ASP A 21 18.13 1.19 7.51
N LEU A 22 16.86 1.45 7.21
CA LEU A 22 16.47 2.10 5.96
C LEU A 22 17.11 3.48 5.78
N ARG A 23 17.53 4.14 6.86
CA ARG A 23 18.16 5.47 6.83
C ARG A 23 19.58 5.44 6.26
N THR A 24 20.23 4.28 6.24
CA THR A 24 21.59 4.13 5.74
C THR A 24 21.63 3.66 4.29
N LEU A 25 20.48 3.38 3.69
CA LEU A 25 20.35 2.88 2.33
C LEU A 25 20.08 4.02 1.35
N ASN A 26 20.43 3.83 0.08
CA ASN A 26 19.92 4.69 -0.98
C ASN A 26 18.43 4.36 -1.28
N PRO A 27 17.68 5.24 -1.98
CA PRO A 27 16.25 5.04 -2.24
C PRO A 27 15.90 3.70 -2.89
N ASP A 28 16.67 3.25 -3.89
CA ASP A 28 16.38 2.01 -4.61
C ASP A 28 16.57 0.77 -3.72
N GLU A 29 17.66 0.75 -2.94
CA GLU A 29 17.89 -0.30 -1.94
C GLU A 29 16.81 -0.30 -0.85
N GLY A 30 16.44 0.89 -0.37
CA GLY A 30 15.37 1.08 0.61
C GLY A 30 14.03 0.55 0.10
N ARG A 31 13.67 0.86 -1.15
CA ARG A 31 12.46 0.37 -1.81
C ARG A 31 12.47 -1.15 -1.90
N ARG A 32 13.57 -1.74 -2.41
CA ARG A 32 13.70 -3.20 -2.54
C ARG A 32 13.55 -3.92 -1.20
N ILE A 33 14.25 -3.46 -0.16
CA ILE A 33 14.22 -4.09 1.17
C ILE A 33 12.85 -3.88 1.85
N SER A 34 12.26 -2.70 1.70
CA SER A 34 10.91 -2.42 2.23
C SER A 34 9.86 -3.29 1.56
N GLU A 35 9.94 -3.47 0.23
CA GLU A 35 9.05 -4.31 -0.55
C GLU A 35 9.18 -5.79 -0.15
N GLU A 36 10.40 -6.32 -0.06
CA GLU A 36 10.64 -7.69 0.40
C GLU A 36 10.11 -7.93 1.82
N THR A 37 10.35 -6.98 2.72
CA THR A 37 9.84 -7.03 4.08
C THR A 37 8.32 -7.04 4.08
N SER A 38 7.69 -6.13 3.33
CA SER A 38 6.23 -6.01 3.24
C SER A 38 5.59 -7.28 2.69
N ARG A 39 6.16 -7.85 1.62
CA ARG A 39 5.72 -9.14 1.07
C ARG A 39 5.81 -10.25 2.11
N ARG A 40 6.91 -10.35 2.86
CA ARG A 40 7.05 -11.36 3.93
C ARG A 40 5.96 -11.25 5.00
N TRP A 41 5.52 -10.03 5.32
CA TRP A 41 4.42 -9.81 6.28
C TRP A 41 3.03 -10.04 5.68
N GLN A 42 2.89 -10.08 4.35
CA GLN A 42 1.64 -10.42 3.66
C GLN A 42 1.44 -11.94 3.45
N LEU A 43 2.48 -12.77 3.61
CA LEU A 43 2.52 -14.18 3.18
C LEU A 43 1.65 -15.17 3.98
N SER A 44 0.54 -14.75 4.58
CA SER A 44 -0.39 -15.70 5.20
C SER A 44 -1.84 -15.28 4.93
N ASN A 45 -2.51 -16.06 4.07
CA ASN A 45 -3.94 -15.99 3.77
C ASN A 45 -4.43 -14.63 3.27
N LEU A 46 -3.93 -14.18 2.11
CA LEU A 46 -4.53 -13.05 1.40
C LEU A 46 -6.03 -13.31 1.20
N PRO A 47 -6.93 -12.43 1.69
CA PRO A 47 -8.35 -12.61 1.50
C PRO A 47 -8.71 -12.69 0.02
N ALA A 48 -9.56 -13.66 -0.32
CA ALA A 48 -10.14 -13.73 -1.65
C ALA A 48 -11.04 -12.50 -1.87
N VAL A 49 -10.93 -11.90 -3.04
CA VAL A 49 -11.75 -10.79 -3.52
C VAL A 49 -12.30 -11.18 -4.89
N GLU A 50 -13.42 -10.60 -5.29
CA GLU A 50 -14.10 -10.90 -6.56
C GLU A 50 -13.21 -10.58 -7.76
N SER A 51 -12.65 -9.37 -7.76
CA SER A 51 -11.77 -8.93 -8.83
C SER A 51 -10.67 -8.01 -8.31
N VAL A 52 -9.55 -8.03 -9.03
CA VAL A 52 -8.46 -7.06 -8.91
C VAL A 52 -8.17 -6.54 -10.30
N GLU A 53 -8.33 -5.24 -10.49
CA GLU A 53 -8.26 -4.60 -11.80
C GLU A 53 -7.26 -3.46 -11.78
N GLN A 54 -6.39 -3.43 -12.78
CA GLN A 54 -5.49 -2.30 -13.01
C GLN A 54 -6.21 -1.24 -13.86
N ARG A 55 -6.08 0.02 -13.46
CA ARG A 55 -6.60 1.19 -14.15
C ARG A 55 -5.60 2.33 -14.05
N SER A 56 -5.88 3.42 -14.74
CA SER A 56 -5.17 4.68 -14.56
C SER A 56 -6.16 5.84 -14.62
N CYS A 57 -5.81 6.95 -13.98
CA CYS A 57 -6.46 8.24 -14.18
C CYS A 57 -5.46 9.26 -14.72
N ASP A 58 -5.97 10.31 -15.35
CA ASP A 58 -5.13 11.39 -15.85
C ASP A 58 -4.65 12.26 -14.69
N GLY A 59 -3.34 12.48 -14.61
CA GLY A 59 -2.70 13.38 -13.66
C GLY A 59 -1.97 14.54 -14.34
N PRO A 60 -1.65 15.61 -13.59
CA PRO A 60 -1.04 16.83 -14.13
C PRO A 60 0.34 16.62 -14.76
N ASN A 61 0.96 15.46 -14.52
CA ASN A 61 2.29 15.13 -15.02
C ASN A 61 2.31 13.74 -15.71
N GLY A 62 1.15 13.29 -16.20
CA GLY A 62 0.96 11.98 -16.81
C GLY A 62 0.00 11.08 -16.03
N PRO A 63 -0.31 9.89 -16.57
CA PRO A 63 -1.26 8.96 -15.95
C PRO A 63 -0.76 8.44 -14.59
N VAL A 64 -1.68 8.31 -13.63
CA VAL A 64 -1.44 7.71 -12.32
C VAL A 64 -2.05 6.31 -12.30
N SER A 65 -1.24 5.30 -11.96
CA SER A 65 -1.69 3.90 -11.90
C SER A 65 -2.54 3.64 -10.66
N LEU A 66 -3.59 2.84 -10.82
CA LEU A 66 -4.55 2.49 -9.79
C LEU A 66 -4.77 0.98 -9.79
N ARG A 67 -4.92 0.38 -8.61
CA ARG A 67 -5.41 -0.99 -8.46
C ARG A 67 -6.72 -1.01 -7.70
N ILE A 68 -7.76 -1.53 -8.35
CA ILE A 68 -9.13 -1.56 -7.85
C ILE A 68 -9.46 -2.98 -7.38
N TYR A 69 -9.93 -3.11 -6.15
CA TYR A 69 -10.35 -4.36 -5.54
C TYR A 69 -11.86 -4.34 -5.31
N ARG A 70 -12.53 -5.44 -5.65
CA ARG A 70 -13.98 -5.60 -5.41
C ARG A 70 -14.23 -6.83 -4.52
N PRO A 71 -15.06 -6.73 -3.47
CA PRO A 71 -15.27 -7.85 -2.55
C PRO A 71 -16.12 -8.94 -3.19
N THR A 72 -15.91 -10.18 -2.74
CA THR A 72 -16.78 -11.31 -3.10
C THR A 72 -18.20 -11.12 -2.56
N GLY A 73 -19.19 -11.76 -3.19
CA GLY A 73 -20.58 -11.77 -2.70
C GLY A 73 -21.44 -10.56 -3.09
N SER A 74 -20.83 -9.52 -3.67
CA SER A 74 -21.53 -8.31 -4.14
C SER A 74 -21.23 -8.00 -5.63
N PRO A 75 -21.30 -8.98 -6.55
CA PRO A 75 -21.01 -8.72 -7.95
C PRO A 75 -22.06 -7.76 -8.53
N ASN A 76 -21.59 -6.65 -9.11
CA ASN A 76 -22.41 -5.58 -9.72
C ASN A 76 -23.21 -4.69 -8.75
N GLU A 77 -23.08 -4.84 -7.43
CA GLU A 77 -23.71 -3.91 -6.48
C GLU A 77 -22.97 -2.58 -6.41
N ARG A 78 -23.70 -1.49 -6.13
CA ARG A 78 -23.10 -0.18 -5.89
C ARG A 78 -22.64 -0.08 -4.43
N LEU A 79 -21.34 -0.24 -4.21
CA LEU A 79 -20.72 -0.19 -2.89
C LEU A 79 -20.06 1.18 -2.62
N PRO A 80 -19.84 1.54 -1.34
CA PRO A 80 -18.93 2.62 -0.98
C PRO A 80 -17.51 2.36 -1.53
N GLY A 81 -16.79 3.45 -1.83
CA GLY A 81 -15.40 3.41 -2.28
C GLY A 81 -14.43 3.94 -1.22
N LEU A 82 -13.30 3.27 -1.05
CA LEU A 82 -12.14 3.71 -0.28
C LEU A 82 -10.98 3.98 -1.24
N VAL A 83 -10.55 5.23 -1.36
CA VAL A 83 -9.27 5.57 -2.01
C VAL A 83 -8.15 5.37 -0.99
N PHE A 84 -7.18 4.52 -1.30
CA PHE A 84 -6.10 4.13 -0.41
C PHE A 84 -4.75 4.63 -0.93
N TYR A 85 -4.01 5.31 -0.06
CA TYR A 85 -2.64 5.76 -0.32
C TYR A 85 -1.70 4.97 0.57
N HIS A 86 -0.76 4.23 -0.03
CA HIS A 86 0.20 3.46 0.75
C HIS A 86 1.11 4.37 1.58
N GLY A 87 1.62 3.85 2.69
CA GLY A 87 2.66 4.53 3.47
C GLY A 87 4.04 4.41 2.83
N GLY A 88 5.07 4.85 3.55
CA GLY A 88 6.47 4.78 3.07
C GLY A 88 7.18 6.14 2.97
N GLY A 89 6.62 7.18 3.60
CA GLY A 89 7.27 8.48 3.71
C GLY A 89 7.49 9.17 2.36
N TRP A 90 6.62 8.91 1.39
CA TRP A 90 6.70 9.43 0.01
C TRP A 90 7.90 8.93 -0.80
N VAL A 91 8.69 7.99 -0.28
CA VAL A 91 9.90 7.44 -0.93
C VAL A 91 9.78 5.94 -1.18
N LEU A 92 9.08 5.24 -0.28
CA LEU A 92 8.93 3.79 -0.28
C LEU A 92 7.46 3.40 -0.53
N GLY A 93 7.26 2.10 -0.76
CA GLY A 93 5.95 1.51 -0.96
C GLY A 93 5.61 1.33 -2.44
N SER A 94 4.59 0.53 -2.68
CA SER A 94 4.07 0.20 -4.01
C SER A 94 2.68 -0.41 -3.84
N LEU A 95 1.96 -0.58 -4.95
CA LEU A 95 0.72 -1.36 -4.97
C LEU A 95 0.89 -2.79 -4.44
N ASP A 96 2.03 -3.43 -4.73
CA ASP A 96 2.32 -4.80 -4.28
C ASP A 96 2.62 -4.85 -2.78
N GLY A 97 3.32 -3.84 -2.25
CA GLY A 97 3.67 -3.72 -0.84
C GLY A 97 2.47 -3.57 0.09
N VAL A 98 1.29 -3.23 -0.43
CA VAL A 98 0.03 -3.10 0.33
C VAL A 98 -1.11 -3.99 -0.18
N ASP A 99 -0.84 -4.92 -1.10
CA ASP A 99 -1.89 -5.72 -1.75
C ASP A 99 -2.75 -6.50 -0.74
N GLY A 100 -2.10 -7.17 0.22
CA GLY A 100 -2.80 -7.90 1.27
C GLY A 100 -3.67 -7.02 2.16
N LEU A 101 -3.18 -5.84 2.56
CA LEU A 101 -3.98 -4.91 3.35
C LEU A 101 -5.19 -4.42 2.56
N CYS A 102 -5.03 -4.09 1.27
CA CYS A 102 -6.13 -3.64 0.43
C CYS A 102 -7.20 -4.74 0.24
N ARG A 103 -6.78 -6.00 0.06
CA ARG A 103 -7.70 -7.16 0.02
C ARG A 103 -8.44 -7.35 1.34
N THR A 104 -7.75 -7.25 2.48
CA THR A 104 -8.39 -7.33 3.80
C THR A 104 -9.42 -6.23 3.99
N LEU A 105 -9.05 -4.96 3.71
CA LEU A 105 -9.99 -3.84 3.82
C LEU A 105 -11.20 -4.02 2.89
N CYS A 106 -10.95 -4.43 1.64
CA CYS A 106 -11.99 -4.69 0.65
C CYS A 106 -12.99 -5.74 1.14
N GLN A 107 -12.48 -6.91 1.57
CA GLN A 107 -13.31 -8.06 1.91
C GLN A 107 -14.00 -7.90 3.27
N GLU A 108 -13.30 -7.42 4.30
CA GLU A 108 -13.85 -7.32 5.66
C GLU A 108 -14.84 -6.15 5.79
N ALA A 109 -14.60 -5.03 5.10
CA ALA A 109 -15.50 -3.87 5.14
C ALA A 109 -16.54 -3.84 4.01
N GLN A 110 -16.55 -4.84 3.12
CA GLN A 110 -17.48 -4.96 1.99
C GLN A 110 -17.59 -3.67 1.17
N LEU A 111 -16.43 -3.15 0.75
CA LEU A 111 -16.30 -1.92 -0.02
C LEU A 111 -15.32 -2.08 -1.18
N VAL A 112 -15.40 -1.20 -2.17
CA VAL A 112 -14.42 -1.14 -3.26
C VAL A 112 -13.20 -0.39 -2.76
N VAL A 113 -12.01 -0.98 -2.86
CA VAL A 113 -10.73 -0.30 -2.55
C VAL A 113 -10.06 0.14 -3.84
N ILE A 114 -9.62 1.39 -3.93
CA ILE A 114 -8.86 1.96 -5.04
C ILE A 114 -7.50 2.37 -4.49
N SER A 115 -6.49 1.51 -4.67
CA SER A 115 -5.12 1.78 -4.24
C SER A 115 -4.38 2.59 -5.30
N VAL A 116 -3.74 3.68 -4.90
CA VAL A 116 -3.10 4.65 -5.80
C VAL A 116 -1.58 4.49 -5.76
N ASP A 117 -0.97 4.32 -6.94
CA ASP A 117 0.47 4.24 -7.15
C ASP A 117 1.03 5.64 -7.43
N TYR A 118 0.97 6.50 -6.42
CA TYR A 118 1.40 7.89 -6.55
C TYR A 118 2.92 7.99 -6.72
N ARG A 119 3.38 9.02 -7.43
CA ARG A 119 4.82 9.19 -7.70
C ARG A 119 5.62 9.48 -6.44
N LEU A 120 6.81 8.89 -6.38
CA LEU A 120 7.68 8.91 -5.20
C LEU A 120 8.86 9.87 -5.35
N ALA A 121 9.27 10.43 -4.23
CA ALA A 121 10.54 11.11 -4.07
C ALA A 121 11.69 10.08 -4.01
N PRO A 122 12.93 10.47 -4.33
CA PRO A 122 13.37 11.84 -4.69
C PRO A 122 13.12 12.26 -6.15
N GLU A 123 12.74 11.35 -7.03
CA GLU A 123 12.53 11.60 -8.46
C GLU A 123 11.37 12.58 -8.71
N HIS A 124 10.35 12.49 -7.87
CA HIS A 124 9.17 13.35 -7.89
C HIS A 124 8.99 14.00 -6.51
N GLN A 125 9.65 15.13 -6.32
CA GLN A 125 9.60 15.87 -5.07
C GLN A 125 8.20 16.44 -4.78
N PHE A 126 7.95 16.79 -3.52
CA PHE A 126 6.72 17.50 -3.13
C PHE A 126 6.48 18.73 -4.04
N PRO A 127 5.24 18.96 -4.51
CA PRO A 127 3.96 18.32 -4.13
C PRO A 127 3.53 17.14 -5.01
N THR A 128 4.39 16.63 -5.89
CA THR A 128 4.02 15.75 -7.01
C THR A 128 3.15 14.53 -6.62
N GLY A 129 3.57 13.72 -5.64
CA GLY A 129 2.78 12.57 -5.19
C GLY A 129 1.45 12.96 -4.51
N VAL A 130 1.39 14.13 -3.87
CA VAL A 130 0.15 14.66 -3.27
C VAL A 130 -0.84 15.06 -4.36
N GLU A 131 -0.36 15.65 -5.45
CA GLU A 131 -1.18 15.98 -6.61
C GLU A 131 -1.75 14.73 -7.27
N ASP A 132 -0.96 13.66 -7.40
CA ASP A 132 -1.43 12.35 -7.88
C ASP A 132 -2.56 11.78 -7.01
N CYS A 133 -2.40 11.86 -5.68
CA CYS A 133 -3.43 11.43 -4.74
C CYS A 133 -4.72 12.25 -4.89
N TRP A 134 -4.59 13.57 -5.08
CA TRP A 134 -5.72 14.47 -5.23
C TRP A 134 -6.55 14.17 -6.49
N VAL A 135 -5.90 14.00 -7.64
CA VAL A 135 -6.60 13.69 -8.90
C VAL A 135 -7.23 12.30 -8.90
N ALA A 136 -6.69 11.35 -8.13
CA ALA A 136 -7.32 10.04 -7.96
C ALA A 136 -8.64 10.07 -7.17
N THR A 137 -8.98 11.20 -6.53
CA THR A 137 -10.21 11.36 -5.72
C THR A 137 -11.30 12.20 -6.41
N CYS A 138 -10.95 12.97 -7.44
CA CYS A 138 -11.84 13.92 -8.11
C CYS A 138 -12.45 13.32 -9.37
#